data_AF-A0A024G4Q0-F1
#
_entry.id   AF-A0A024G4Q0-F1
#
_cell.length_a   1.000
_cell.length_b   1.000
_cell.length_c   1.000
_cell.angle_alpha   90.00
_cell.angle_beta   90.00
_cell.angle_gamma   90.00
#
_symmetry.space_group_name_H-M   'P 1'
#
loop_
_entity.id
_entity.type
_entity.pdbx_description
1 polymer ?
#
loop_
_entity_poly.entity_id
_entity_poly.type
_entity_poly.pdbx_seq_one_letter_code
_entity_poly.pdbx_strand_id
1 'polypeptide(L)'
;MSATKVDRQQTSASDSNSNNASQRKYNKRNASQAFDGNAKKSFMDQKATRKQRCAQKPHYAMVTRAKQLWNNLRERKIDKAKRSKLASDLYEVVKNNIYQISAKHDASRVIQGLFQHGTREHRDQIVLELKDHIIELAKTQYGSFLIKKMLKYGSDNDRAAIAKALTGQAIVVGTHNVAASVLETAQEYLSTSLFWKLKLEFYGKEFAYFPSDIKGRNLNGLLETYPDKKNAIIKHLGEILSRMIDKELLSLVFVQALLWDYFSHAEYADVVSIVPNVRDFSLALLATYKGACVVNRCLGFGTTKDRKRILKCLKDKVLEATNHPSGYLVLQRILDVVDDTVLVQKTILSELNDHLFEVAMHSTGRKVLLQLLSPLNPKYLSPDEISLLAPPMIPNNDKATDDSLIVNYKKDPVTKRETYLRGWLPKLHTMCCDHMQALMCSKHGRDVLIEVIKESEQQNTEDLEQLESAFEQTAKLEIANDEQHTGPLYSHPIAHYTLRRVLKETSFVLSFLETSKSQLAEWAVANNRGAFVVLSCLENEEHGKKAKKELKKVLRASMPKLNEAALENAGSKILIEKLAN
;
A
#
# COMPACT_ATOMS: atom_id res chain seq x y z
N MET A 1 23.70 -16.18 66.25
CA MET A 1 23.88 -17.45 66.99
C MET A 1 24.10 -18.55 65.97
N SER A 2 25.31 -19.14 66.02
CA SER A 2 25.68 -20.54 65.83
C SER A 2 24.50 -21.51 65.60
N ALA A 3 24.53 -22.60 64.83
CA ALA A 3 25.58 -23.50 64.37
C ALA A 3 24.87 -24.53 63.45
N THR A 4 25.44 -24.87 62.28
CA THR A 4 26.06 -26.19 61.97
C THR A 4 25.09 -27.31 61.58
N LYS A 5 25.09 -27.65 60.27
CA LYS A 5 25.46 -28.93 59.59
C LYS A 5 24.79 -30.19 60.13
N VAL A 6 24.29 -31.09 59.27
CA VAL A 6 25.00 -32.23 58.64
C VAL A 6 23.92 -32.98 57.82
N ASP A 7 24.09 -33.69 56.70
CA ASP A 7 25.13 -33.88 55.69
C ASP A 7 24.59 -34.99 54.77
N ARG A 8 24.88 -34.93 53.46
CA ARG A 8 25.21 -36.13 52.65
C ARG A 8 25.80 -35.71 51.31
N GLN A 9 27.13 -35.63 51.30
CA GLN A 9 28.04 -35.90 50.18
C GLN A 9 27.81 -37.34 49.65
N GLN A 10 28.16 -37.77 48.42
CA GLN A 10 29.43 -37.72 47.67
C GLN A 10 29.10 -38.07 46.18
N THR A 11 29.44 -37.27 45.16
CA THR A 11 30.73 -37.06 44.42
C THR A 11 31.15 -38.13 43.40
N SER A 12 31.27 -37.70 42.13
CA SER A 12 32.47 -37.76 41.24
C SER A 12 32.03 -37.18 39.87
N ALA A 13 32.47 -36.02 39.36
CA ALA A 13 33.82 -35.51 39.00
C ALA A 13 34.59 -36.50 38.09
N SER A 14 35.21 -36.15 36.97
CA SER A 14 35.64 -34.89 36.33
C SER A 14 36.00 -35.20 34.85
N ASP A 15 35.90 -34.24 33.93
CA ASP A 15 37.00 -33.67 33.09
C ASP A 15 36.59 -33.86 31.61
N SER A 16 36.89 -33.05 30.61
CA SER A 16 37.72 -31.85 30.36
C SER A 16 37.22 -31.30 29.01
N ASN A 17 36.91 -30.02 28.88
CA ASN A 17 37.76 -28.92 28.42
C ASN A 17 37.77 -28.68 26.89
N SER A 18 37.31 -27.47 26.55
CA SER A 18 37.77 -26.49 25.56
C SER A 18 37.83 -26.76 24.04
N ASN A 19 37.32 -25.75 23.33
CA ASN A 19 37.83 -25.13 22.09
C ASN A 19 38.26 -26.06 20.94
N ASN A 20 37.49 -26.03 19.85
CA ASN A 20 38.04 -25.49 18.61
C ASN A 20 37.00 -25.19 17.53
N ALA A 21 37.09 -23.96 17.03
CA ALA A 21 36.55 -23.54 15.75
C ALA A 21 37.08 -24.45 14.65
N SER A 22 36.20 -25.28 14.07
CA SER A 22 36.54 -26.13 12.94
C SER A 22 36.56 -25.26 11.67
N GLN A 23 37.74 -24.70 11.42
CA GLN A 23 38.19 -24.34 10.09
C GLN A 23 37.79 -25.44 9.10
N ARG A 24 36.97 -25.08 8.11
CA ARG A 24 36.80 -25.86 6.89
C ARG A 24 38.18 -26.02 6.25
N LYS A 25 38.87 -27.13 6.52
CA LYS A 25 40.03 -27.57 5.75
C LYS A 25 39.55 -27.82 4.32
N TYR A 26 39.86 -26.85 3.46
CA TYR A 26 39.84 -27.01 2.02
C TYR A 26 40.92 -28.04 1.68
N ASN A 27 40.55 -29.33 1.64
CA ASN A 27 41.42 -30.36 1.08
C ASN A 27 41.50 -30.08 -0.41
N LYS A 28 42.56 -29.38 -0.81
CA LYS A 28 42.99 -29.19 -2.20
C LYS A 28 43.41 -30.57 -2.72
N ARG A 29 42.43 -31.36 -3.18
CA ARG A 29 42.71 -32.56 -3.96
C ARG A 29 43.38 -32.09 -5.25
N ASN A 30 44.60 -32.56 -5.45
CA ASN A 30 45.38 -32.34 -6.66
C ASN A 30 44.53 -32.71 -7.89
N ALA A 31 44.34 -31.73 -8.77
CA ALA A 31 43.72 -31.89 -10.07
C ALA A 31 44.69 -32.60 -11.01
N SER A 32 44.76 -33.93 -10.91
CA SER A 32 45.38 -34.77 -11.93
C SER A 32 45.07 -36.24 -11.67
N GLN A 33 43.82 -36.67 -11.90
CA GLN A 33 43.52 -38.09 -12.10
C GLN A 33 42.18 -38.27 -12.82
N ALA A 34 42.29 -38.79 -14.05
CA ALA A 34 41.31 -39.46 -14.88
C ALA A 34 39.82 -39.03 -14.75
N PHE A 35 39.33 -38.36 -15.79
CA PHE A 35 37.90 -38.30 -16.10
C PHE A 35 37.42 -39.73 -16.44
N ASP A 36 36.96 -40.46 -15.42
CA ASP A 36 36.54 -41.85 -15.54
C ASP A 36 35.30 -41.98 -16.43
N GLY A 37 35.41 -42.75 -17.52
CA GLY A 37 34.33 -43.01 -18.48
C GLY A 37 33.12 -43.72 -17.86
N ASN A 38 33.29 -44.35 -16.70
CA ASN A 38 32.23 -45.07 -15.99
C ASN A 38 31.16 -44.16 -15.37
N ALA A 39 31.49 -42.94 -14.94
CA ALA A 39 30.48 -42.01 -14.40
C ALA A 39 29.54 -41.48 -15.50
N LYS A 40 30.07 -41.27 -16.71
CA LYS A 40 29.26 -40.92 -17.90
C LYS A 40 28.40 -42.09 -18.35
N LYS A 41 28.92 -43.32 -18.29
CA LYS A 41 28.18 -44.55 -18.63
C LYS A 41 27.04 -44.79 -17.64
N SER A 42 27.29 -44.68 -16.33
CA SER A 42 26.27 -44.77 -15.27
C SER A 42 25.16 -43.70 -15.39
N PHE A 43 25.51 -42.46 -15.72
CA PHE A 43 24.53 -41.40 -16.01
C PHE A 43 23.71 -41.69 -17.29
N MET A 44 24.35 -42.19 -18.33
CA MET A 44 23.70 -42.58 -19.59
C MET A 44 22.77 -43.78 -19.41
N ASP A 45 23.16 -44.75 -18.58
CA ASP A 45 22.36 -45.93 -18.25
C ASP A 45 21.17 -45.55 -17.35
N GLN A 46 21.35 -44.64 -16.37
CA GLN A 46 20.24 -44.06 -15.62
C GLN A 46 19.28 -43.27 -16.52
N LYS A 47 19.81 -42.51 -17.49
CA LYS A 47 19.01 -41.76 -18.49
C LYS A 47 18.25 -42.70 -19.42
N ALA A 48 18.87 -43.80 -19.87
CA ALA A 48 18.25 -44.82 -20.71
C ALA A 48 17.15 -45.56 -19.96
N THR A 49 17.42 -45.97 -18.71
CA THR A 49 16.45 -46.65 -17.83
C THR A 49 15.26 -45.73 -17.52
N ARG A 50 15.50 -44.43 -17.26
CA ARG A 50 14.42 -43.44 -17.07
C ARG A 50 13.61 -43.24 -18.34
N LYS A 51 14.26 -43.23 -19.51
CA LYS A 51 13.59 -43.13 -20.82
C LYS A 51 12.71 -44.35 -21.11
N GLN A 52 13.18 -45.56 -20.75
CA GLN A 52 12.43 -46.81 -20.90
C GLN A 52 11.22 -46.87 -19.96
N ARG A 53 11.37 -46.44 -18.69
CA ARG A 53 10.24 -46.29 -17.75
C ARG A 53 9.23 -45.22 -18.19
N CYS A 54 9.68 -44.15 -18.83
CA CYS A 54 8.80 -43.12 -19.40
C CYS A 54 8.06 -43.62 -20.64
N ALA A 55 8.70 -44.44 -21.49
CA ALA A 55 8.12 -44.99 -22.70
C ALA A 55 6.98 -45.99 -22.43
N GLN A 56 6.96 -46.61 -21.26
CA GLN A 56 5.89 -47.52 -20.82
C GLN A 56 4.64 -46.78 -20.26
N LYS A 57 4.67 -45.45 -20.13
CA LYS A 57 3.53 -44.69 -19.59
C LYS A 57 2.41 -44.52 -20.65
N PRO A 58 1.13 -44.54 -20.23
CA PRO A 58 0.02 -44.27 -21.13
C PRO A 58 0.14 -42.87 -21.77
N HIS A 59 -0.12 -42.80 -23.08
CA HIS A 59 -0.01 -41.60 -23.93
C HIS A 59 1.41 -41.02 -24.10
N TYR A 60 2.48 -41.80 -23.87
CA TYR A 60 3.87 -41.30 -24.01
C TYR A 60 4.18 -40.75 -25.42
N ALA A 61 3.79 -41.46 -26.48
CA ALA A 61 4.05 -41.04 -27.86
C ALA A 61 3.35 -39.70 -28.19
N MET A 62 2.08 -39.57 -27.80
CA MET A 62 1.30 -38.34 -27.94
C MET A 62 1.94 -37.17 -27.19
N VAL A 63 2.28 -37.34 -25.91
CA VAL A 63 2.93 -36.29 -25.10
C VAL A 63 4.27 -35.86 -25.70
N THR A 64 5.04 -36.81 -26.25
CA THR A 64 6.32 -36.51 -26.91
C THR A 64 6.12 -35.65 -28.16
N ARG A 65 5.16 -36.02 -29.02
CA ARG A 65 4.79 -35.23 -30.21
C ARG A 65 4.27 -33.85 -29.83
N ALA A 66 3.40 -33.77 -28.82
CA ALA A 66 2.83 -32.52 -28.34
C ALA A 66 3.92 -31.56 -27.80
N LYS A 67 4.94 -32.08 -27.10
CA LYS A 67 6.10 -31.30 -26.65
C LYS A 67 6.95 -30.77 -27.80
N GLN A 68 7.16 -31.57 -28.86
CA GLN A 68 7.90 -31.11 -30.04
C GLN A 68 7.19 -29.94 -30.72
N LEU A 69 5.87 -30.05 -30.91
CA LEU A 69 5.06 -28.95 -31.45
C LEU A 69 5.08 -27.72 -30.54
N TRP A 70 4.95 -27.91 -29.22
CA TRP A 70 5.02 -26.82 -28.25
C TRP A 70 6.37 -26.08 -28.24
N ASN A 71 7.48 -26.78 -28.42
CA ASN A 71 8.81 -26.15 -28.47
C ASN A 71 8.93 -25.14 -29.62
N ASN A 72 8.30 -25.42 -30.76
CA ASN A 72 8.23 -24.52 -31.90
C ASN A 72 7.18 -23.42 -31.68
N LEU A 73 6.03 -23.77 -31.08
CA LEU A 73 4.93 -22.83 -30.83
C LEU A 73 5.32 -21.70 -29.86
N ARG A 74 6.12 -22.02 -28.83
CA ARG A 74 6.52 -21.06 -27.77
C ARG A 74 7.61 -20.09 -28.20
N GLU A 75 8.17 -20.24 -29.39
CA GLU A 75 9.20 -19.33 -29.90
C GLU A 75 8.64 -17.90 -30.03
N ARG A 76 9.43 -16.92 -29.58
CA ARG A 76 9.01 -15.51 -29.58
C ARG A 76 8.86 -14.99 -31.02
N LYS A 77 9.84 -15.30 -31.87
CA LYS A 77 9.93 -14.85 -33.27
C LYS A 77 9.42 -15.93 -34.23
N ILE A 78 8.10 -16.03 -34.37
CA ILE A 78 7.45 -16.90 -35.35
C ILE A 78 6.32 -16.15 -36.03
N ASP A 79 6.18 -16.39 -37.33
CA ASP A 79 5.11 -15.84 -38.16
C ASP A 79 3.72 -16.25 -37.65
N LYS A 80 2.72 -15.38 -37.82
CA LYS A 80 1.35 -15.57 -37.32
C LYS A 80 0.65 -16.76 -37.98
N ALA A 81 0.80 -16.94 -39.30
CA ALA A 81 0.20 -18.06 -40.02
C ALA A 81 0.85 -19.38 -39.60
N LYS A 82 2.20 -19.41 -39.48
CA LYS A 82 2.93 -20.58 -38.98
C LYS A 82 2.55 -20.92 -37.53
N ARG A 83 2.38 -19.92 -36.66
CA ARG A 83 1.94 -20.11 -35.27
C ARG A 83 0.52 -20.67 -35.20
N SER A 84 -0.39 -20.18 -36.04
CA SER A 84 -1.77 -20.70 -36.12
C SER A 84 -1.78 -22.17 -36.55
N LYS A 85 -1.02 -22.53 -37.58
CA LYS A 85 -0.89 -23.91 -38.06
C LYS A 85 -0.35 -24.84 -36.96
N LEU A 86 0.73 -24.44 -36.28
CA LEU A 86 1.28 -25.22 -35.17
C LEU A 86 0.30 -25.40 -34.01
N ALA A 87 -0.54 -24.38 -33.75
CA ALA A 87 -1.58 -24.49 -32.72
C ALA A 87 -2.67 -25.48 -33.13
N SER A 88 -3.12 -25.47 -34.39
CA SER A 88 -4.07 -26.45 -34.92
C SER A 88 -3.48 -27.86 -34.90
N ASP A 89 -2.25 -28.04 -35.39
CA ASP A 89 -1.56 -29.34 -35.36
C ASP A 89 -1.40 -29.87 -33.92
N LEU A 90 -1.11 -28.97 -32.97
CA LEU A 90 -0.99 -29.32 -31.57
C LEU A 90 -2.35 -29.69 -30.96
N TYR A 91 -3.40 -28.92 -31.26
CA TYR A 91 -4.77 -29.21 -30.81
C TYR A 91 -5.23 -30.60 -31.28
N GLU A 92 -5.01 -30.93 -32.56
CA GLU A 92 -5.35 -32.22 -33.14
C GLU A 92 -4.65 -33.40 -32.46
N VAL A 93 -3.43 -33.20 -31.96
CA VAL A 93 -2.68 -34.23 -31.23
C VAL A 93 -3.23 -34.44 -29.81
N VAL A 94 -3.76 -33.40 -29.17
CA VAL A 94 -4.14 -33.43 -27.75
C VAL A 94 -5.64 -33.53 -27.49
N LYS A 95 -6.49 -33.31 -28.51
CA LYS A 95 -7.95 -33.39 -28.38
C LYS A 95 -8.40 -34.73 -27.79
N ASN A 96 -9.45 -34.71 -26.98
CA ASN A 96 -9.98 -35.85 -26.21
C ASN A 96 -9.03 -36.38 -25.11
N ASN A 97 -7.87 -35.76 -24.90
CA ASN A 97 -6.88 -36.14 -23.88
C ASN A 97 -6.34 -34.93 -23.12
N ILE A 98 -7.04 -33.79 -23.17
CA ILE A 98 -6.56 -32.51 -22.65
C ILE A 98 -6.42 -32.57 -21.14
N TYR A 99 -7.38 -33.16 -20.43
CA TYR A 99 -7.31 -33.34 -18.98
C TYR A 99 -6.10 -34.19 -18.58
N GLN A 100 -5.91 -35.35 -19.21
CA GLN A 100 -4.82 -36.30 -18.90
C GLN A 100 -3.43 -35.68 -19.18
N ILE A 101 -3.32 -34.78 -20.15
CA ILE A 101 -2.08 -34.05 -20.44
C ILE A 101 -1.89 -32.89 -19.46
N SER A 102 -2.96 -32.18 -19.11
CA SER A 102 -2.95 -31.04 -18.19
C SER A 102 -2.58 -31.44 -16.77
N ALA A 103 -3.02 -32.61 -16.32
CA ALA A 103 -2.69 -33.18 -15.02
C ALA A 103 -1.23 -33.66 -14.90
N LYS A 104 -0.53 -33.88 -16.03
CA LYS A 104 0.87 -34.33 -16.03
C LYS A 104 1.84 -33.18 -15.78
N HIS A 105 2.71 -33.37 -14.78
CA HIS A 105 3.79 -32.43 -14.40
C HIS A 105 4.58 -31.91 -15.60
N ASP A 106 5.00 -32.81 -16.49
CA ASP A 106 5.91 -32.51 -17.60
C ASP A 106 5.20 -32.04 -18.88
N ALA A 107 3.86 -32.06 -18.93
CA ALA A 107 3.09 -31.78 -20.14
C ALA A 107 2.05 -30.66 -19.98
N SER A 108 1.70 -30.24 -18.76
CA SER A 108 0.77 -29.13 -18.49
C SER A 108 1.08 -27.83 -19.26
N ARG A 109 2.37 -27.49 -19.41
CA ARG A 109 2.83 -26.30 -20.15
C ARG A 109 2.47 -26.34 -21.64
N VAL A 110 2.30 -27.54 -22.21
CA VAL A 110 1.89 -27.71 -23.60
C VAL A 110 0.47 -27.17 -23.79
N ILE A 111 -0.46 -27.59 -22.92
CA ILE A 111 -1.85 -27.12 -22.97
C ILE A 111 -1.96 -25.64 -22.61
N GLN A 112 -1.17 -25.15 -21.65
CA GLN A 112 -1.09 -23.71 -21.35
C GLN A 112 -0.63 -22.88 -22.57
N GLY A 113 0.39 -23.37 -23.28
CA GLY A 113 0.88 -22.72 -24.51
C GLY A 113 -0.13 -22.78 -25.64
N LEU A 114 -0.79 -23.92 -25.81
CA LEU A 114 -1.89 -24.08 -26.77
C LEU A 114 -3.03 -23.11 -26.46
N PHE A 115 -3.45 -23.01 -25.21
CA PHE A 115 -4.53 -22.09 -24.81
C PHE A 115 -4.14 -20.63 -25.01
N GLN A 116 -2.87 -20.27 -24.80
CA GLN A 116 -2.39 -18.89 -24.99
C GLN A 116 -2.32 -18.49 -26.47
N HIS A 117 -1.87 -19.39 -27.35
CA HIS A 117 -1.60 -19.09 -28.76
C HIS A 117 -2.62 -19.65 -29.76
N GLY A 118 -3.55 -20.49 -29.31
CA GLY A 118 -4.62 -21.06 -30.12
C GLY A 118 -5.64 -20.02 -30.57
N THR A 119 -6.48 -20.40 -31.54
CA THR A 119 -7.61 -19.59 -31.97
C THR A 119 -8.70 -19.60 -30.90
N ARG A 120 -9.76 -18.82 -31.12
CA ARG A 120 -10.90 -18.79 -30.19
C ARG A 120 -11.56 -20.17 -30.12
N GLU A 121 -11.72 -20.83 -31.26
CA GLU A 121 -12.33 -22.16 -31.36
C GLU A 121 -11.53 -23.19 -30.56
N HIS A 122 -10.19 -23.16 -30.64
CA HIS A 122 -9.37 -24.03 -29.79
C HIS A 122 -9.61 -23.77 -28.30
N ARG A 123 -9.69 -22.50 -27.88
CA ARG A 123 -9.93 -22.14 -26.47
C ARG A 123 -11.29 -22.62 -25.98
N ASP A 124 -12.35 -22.32 -26.73
CA ASP A 124 -13.72 -22.72 -26.42
C ASP A 124 -13.82 -24.27 -26.29
N GLN A 125 -13.17 -25.01 -27.19
CA GLN A 125 -13.14 -26.48 -27.13
C GLN A 125 -12.32 -27.01 -25.94
N ILE A 126 -11.19 -26.40 -25.62
CA ILE A 126 -10.40 -26.76 -24.44
C ILE A 126 -11.22 -26.54 -23.16
N VAL A 127 -11.96 -25.43 -23.06
CA VAL A 127 -12.82 -25.14 -21.90
C VAL A 127 -13.95 -26.16 -21.82
N LEU A 128 -14.59 -26.49 -22.95
CA LEU A 128 -15.66 -27.47 -23.01
C LEU A 128 -15.20 -28.87 -22.55
N GLU A 129 -14.02 -29.33 -23.00
CA GLU A 129 -13.45 -30.62 -22.60
C GLU A 129 -13.06 -30.66 -21.12
N LEU A 130 -12.64 -29.51 -20.57
CA LEU A 130 -12.17 -29.42 -19.18
C LEU A 130 -13.24 -29.07 -18.15
N LYS A 131 -14.47 -28.72 -18.56
CA LYS A 131 -15.51 -28.13 -17.71
C LYS A 131 -15.76 -28.91 -16.40
N ASP A 132 -15.76 -30.24 -16.47
CA ASP A 132 -16.05 -31.13 -15.33
C ASP A 132 -14.80 -31.40 -14.45
N HIS A 133 -13.62 -31.00 -14.93
CA HIS A 133 -12.33 -31.18 -14.25
C HIS A 133 -11.71 -29.86 -13.75
N ILE A 134 -12.41 -28.73 -13.89
CA ILE A 134 -11.88 -27.39 -13.52
C ILE A 134 -11.42 -27.36 -12.06
N ILE A 135 -12.27 -27.86 -11.13
CA ILE A 135 -11.97 -27.85 -9.69
C ILE A 135 -10.78 -28.74 -9.34
N GLU A 136 -10.71 -29.90 -9.99
CA GLU A 136 -9.61 -30.84 -9.79
C GLU A 136 -8.29 -30.22 -10.26
N LEU A 137 -8.27 -29.69 -11.49
CA LEU A 137 -7.09 -29.03 -12.05
C LEU A 137 -6.66 -27.82 -11.23
N ALA A 138 -7.60 -27.01 -10.74
CA ALA A 138 -7.33 -25.85 -9.88
C ALA A 138 -6.57 -26.21 -8.60
N LYS A 139 -6.80 -27.40 -8.03
CA LYS A 139 -6.12 -27.89 -6.82
C LYS A 139 -4.70 -28.42 -7.10
N THR A 140 -4.39 -28.75 -8.35
CA THR A 140 -3.05 -29.25 -8.72
C THR A 140 -2.06 -28.11 -8.95
N GLN A 141 -0.79 -28.35 -8.59
CA GLN A 141 0.32 -27.40 -8.79
C GLN A 141 0.46 -26.96 -10.26
N TYR A 142 0.16 -27.84 -11.22
CA TYR A 142 0.35 -27.59 -12.65
C TYR A 142 -0.93 -27.14 -13.37
N GLY A 143 -2.07 -27.74 -13.02
CA GLY A 143 -3.36 -27.43 -13.60
C GLY A 143 -3.88 -26.05 -13.19
N SER A 144 -3.55 -25.57 -11.99
CA SER A 144 -3.94 -24.21 -11.55
C SER A 144 -3.45 -23.12 -12.51
N PHE A 145 -2.24 -23.25 -13.04
CA PHE A 145 -1.72 -22.32 -14.06
C PHE A 145 -2.51 -22.37 -15.37
N LEU A 146 -3.04 -23.53 -15.76
CA LEU A 146 -3.92 -23.64 -16.91
C LEU A 146 -5.24 -22.91 -16.65
N ILE A 147 -5.88 -23.11 -15.49
CA ILE A 147 -7.12 -22.40 -15.17
C ILE A 147 -6.91 -20.88 -15.14
N LYS A 148 -5.78 -20.40 -14.61
CA LYS A 148 -5.41 -18.98 -14.68
C LYS A 148 -5.27 -18.47 -16.13
N LYS A 149 -4.65 -19.26 -17.01
CA LYS A 149 -4.55 -18.95 -18.44
C LYS A 149 -5.92 -18.95 -19.12
N MET A 150 -6.81 -19.85 -18.71
CA MET A 150 -8.20 -19.90 -19.18
C MET A 150 -8.98 -18.65 -18.80
N LEU A 151 -8.85 -18.18 -17.55
CA LEU A 151 -9.45 -16.92 -17.10
C LEU A 151 -8.89 -15.71 -17.88
N LYS A 152 -7.56 -15.66 -18.08
CA LYS A 152 -6.88 -14.55 -18.74
C LYS A 152 -7.20 -14.43 -20.24
N TYR A 153 -7.10 -15.52 -20.98
CA TYR A 153 -7.19 -15.52 -22.45
C TYR A 153 -8.51 -16.05 -23.01
N GLY A 154 -9.38 -16.60 -22.16
CA GLY A 154 -10.69 -17.12 -22.56
C GLY A 154 -11.65 -16.00 -22.97
N SER A 155 -12.65 -16.37 -23.75
CA SER A 155 -13.79 -15.51 -24.06
C SER A 155 -14.68 -15.27 -22.83
N ASP A 156 -15.62 -14.34 -22.91
CA ASP A 156 -16.56 -14.12 -21.80
C ASP A 156 -17.45 -15.34 -21.53
N ASN A 157 -17.74 -16.14 -22.56
CA ASN A 157 -18.43 -17.43 -22.41
C ASN A 157 -17.56 -18.45 -21.67
N ASP A 158 -16.26 -18.52 -21.98
CA ASP A 158 -15.32 -19.40 -21.28
C ASP A 158 -15.22 -19.02 -19.80
N ARG A 159 -15.09 -17.72 -19.52
CA ARG A 159 -15.04 -17.17 -18.17
C ARG A 159 -16.32 -17.46 -17.39
N ALA A 160 -17.48 -17.34 -18.04
CA ALA A 160 -18.77 -17.71 -17.45
C ALA A 160 -18.87 -19.21 -17.15
N ALA A 161 -18.36 -20.07 -18.04
CA ALA A 161 -18.31 -21.52 -17.81
C ALA A 161 -17.39 -21.88 -16.63
N ILE A 162 -16.22 -21.23 -16.52
CA ILE A 162 -15.30 -21.39 -15.39
C ILE A 162 -15.95 -20.90 -14.09
N ALA A 163 -16.59 -19.73 -14.10
CA ALA A 163 -17.31 -19.20 -12.94
C ALA A 163 -18.45 -20.14 -12.50
N LYS A 164 -19.18 -20.74 -13.44
CA LYS A 164 -20.20 -21.74 -13.16
C LYS A 164 -19.61 -22.98 -12.49
N ALA A 165 -18.46 -23.46 -12.93
CA ALA A 165 -17.78 -24.60 -12.29
C ALA A 165 -17.25 -24.27 -10.89
N LEU A 166 -16.84 -23.02 -10.65
CA LEU A 166 -16.38 -22.54 -9.34
C LEU A 166 -17.53 -22.32 -8.33
N THR A 167 -18.75 -22.10 -8.82
CA THR A 167 -19.93 -21.88 -7.98
C THR A 167 -20.25 -23.14 -7.16
N GLY A 168 -20.49 -22.97 -5.87
CA GLY A 168 -20.65 -24.03 -4.87
C GLY A 168 -19.34 -24.64 -4.37
N GLN A 169 -18.20 -24.25 -4.97
CA GLN A 169 -16.87 -24.72 -4.62
C GLN A 169 -15.93 -23.56 -4.27
N ALA A 170 -16.42 -22.31 -4.21
CA ALA A 170 -15.57 -21.14 -4.04
C ALA A 170 -14.81 -21.19 -2.71
N ILE A 171 -15.45 -21.59 -1.60
CA ILE A 171 -14.76 -21.76 -0.31
C ILE A 171 -13.67 -22.84 -0.40
N VAL A 172 -13.96 -23.95 -1.06
CA VAL A 172 -13.03 -25.09 -1.19
C VAL A 172 -11.80 -24.69 -2.00
N VAL A 173 -11.98 -23.92 -3.08
CA VAL A 173 -10.90 -23.37 -3.90
C VAL A 173 -10.15 -22.28 -3.13
N GLY A 174 -10.87 -21.33 -2.53
CA GLY A 174 -10.31 -20.17 -1.83
C GLY A 174 -9.53 -20.49 -0.56
N THR A 175 -9.80 -21.63 0.07
CA THR A 175 -9.05 -22.08 1.26
C THR A 175 -7.95 -23.09 0.94
N HIS A 176 -7.62 -23.33 -0.33
CA HIS A 176 -6.60 -24.29 -0.74
C HIS A 176 -5.30 -23.60 -1.14
N ASN A 177 -4.14 -24.08 -0.64
CA ASN A 177 -2.82 -23.44 -0.82
C ASN A 177 -2.49 -23.10 -2.28
N VAL A 178 -2.81 -24.01 -3.21
CA VAL A 178 -2.61 -23.79 -4.65
C VAL A 178 -3.82 -23.10 -5.29
N ALA A 179 -5.02 -23.65 -5.11
CA ALA A 179 -6.22 -23.23 -5.82
C ALA A 179 -6.72 -21.83 -5.44
N ALA A 180 -6.40 -21.30 -4.26
CA ALA A 180 -6.82 -19.96 -3.85
C ALA A 180 -6.33 -18.89 -4.84
N SER A 181 -5.15 -19.08 -5.39
CA SER A 181 -4.59 -18.20 -6.41
C SER A 181 -5.38 -18.22 -7.75
N VAL A 182 -6.24 -19.21 -7.98
CA VAL A 182 -7.20 -19.21 -9.10
C VAL A 182 -8.32 -18.22 -8.85
N LEU A 183 -8.84 -18.11 -7.62
CA LEU A 183 -9.83 -17.08 -7.27
C LEU A 183 -9.25 -15.68 -7.31
N GLU A 184 -7.98 -15.52 -6.94
CA GLU A 184 -7.24 -14.26 -7.14
C GLU A 184 -7.25 -13.82 -8.61
N THR A 185 -6.92 -14.75 -9.52
CA THR A 185 -6.99 -14.49 -10.97
C THR A 185 -8.44 -14.30 -11.44
N ALA A 186 -9.41 -15.00 -10.84
CA ALA A 186 -10.81 -14.84 -11.16
C ALA A 186 -11.30 -13.43 -10.81
N GLN A 187 -10.85 -12.84 -9.70
CA GLN A 187 -11.17 -11.46 -9.35
C GLN A 187 -10.67 -10.46 -10.40
N GLU A 188 -9.49 -10.72 -11.00
CA GLU A 188 -8.88 -9.83 -12.01
C GLU A 188 -9.61 -9.90 -13.37
N TYR A 189 -10.07 -11.09 -13.80
CA TYR A 189 -10.58 -11.30 -15.16
C TYR A 189 -12.09 -11.58 -15.27
N LEU A 190 -12.79 -11.90 -14.19
CA LEU A 190 -14.25 -12.01 -14.21
C LEU A 190 -14.90 -10.64 -14.08
N SER A 191 -16.12 -10.50 -14.62
CA SER A 191 -16.92 -9.31 -14.37
C SER A 191 -17.24 -9.19 -12.87
N THR A 192 -17.39 -7.95 -12.39
CA THR A 192 -17.73 -7.68 -10.97
C THR A 192 -18.95 -8.46 -10.51
N SER A 193 -19.95 -8.65 -11.38
CA SER A 193 -21.16 -9.42 -11.07
C SER A 193 -20.87 -10.92 -10.91
N LEU A 194 -20.07 -11.51 -11.80
CA LEU A 194 -19.73 -12.94 -11.72
C LEU A 194 -18.85 -13.24 -10.51
N PHE A 195 -17.83 -12.43 -10.26
CA PHE A 195 -16.97 -12.64 -9.09
C PHE A 195 -17.74 -12.41 -7.79
N TRP A 196 -18.65 -11.43 -7.74
CA TRP A 196 -19.52 -11.23 -6.58
C TRP A 196 -20.32 -12.48 -6.22
N LYS A 197 -20.88 -13.18 -7.21
CA LYS A 197 -21.62 -14.44 -6.98
C LYS A 197 -20.75 -15.52 -6.32
N LEU A 198 -19.49 -15.63 -6.73
CA LEU A 198 -18.52 -16.53 -6.07
C LEU A 198 -18.18 -16.05 -4.65
N LYS A 199 -18.04 -14.73 -4.47
CA LYS A 199 -17.74 -14.11 -3.17
C LYS A 199 -18.87 -14.32 -2.16
N LEU A 200 -20.14 -14.39 -2.60
CA LEU A 200 -21.30 -14.60 -1.73
C LEU A 200 -21.19 -15.88 -0.89
N GLU A 201 -20.59 -16.94 -1.42
CA GLU A 201 -20.38 -18.19 -0.66
C GLU A 201 -19.60 -17.97 0.64
N PHE A 202 -18.68 -17.00 0.67
CA PHE A 202 -17.86 -16.70 1.87
C PHE A 202 -18.66 -16.02 2.98
N TYR A 203 -19.82 -15.42 2.67
CA TYR A 203 -20.72 -14.81 3.66
C TYR A 203 -21.84 -15.76 4.08
N GLY A 204 -22.10 -16.82 3.29
CA GLY A 204 -23.10 -17.84 3.54
C GLY A 204 -23.46 -18.52 2.24
N LYS A 205 -23.50 -19.86 2.23
CA LYS A 205 -23.75 -20.63 1.01
C LYS A 205 -25.12 -20.33 0.41
N GLU A 206 -26.12 -20.03 1.24
CA GLU A 206 -27.47 -19.71 0.80
C GLU A 206 -27.54 -18.47 -0.10
N PHE A 207 -26.67 -17.48 0.12
CA PHE A 207 -26.69 -16.23 -0.66
C PHE A 207 -26.20 -16.44 -2.09
N ALA A 208 -25.35 -17.45 -2.33
CA ALA A 208 -24.87 -17.78 -3.66
C ALA A 208 -25.95 -18.43 -4.54
N TYR A 209 -26.87 -19.21 -3.94
CA TYR A 209 -27.95 -19.90 -4.66
C TYR A 209 -29.21 -19.05 -4.82
N PHE A 210 -29.44 -18.10 -3.91
CA PHE A 210 -30.58 -17.17 -3.96
C PHE A 210 -30.09 -15.72 -4.03
N PRO A 211 -29.48 -15.30 -5.16
CA PRO A 211 -28.95 -13.95 -5.27
C PRO A 211 -30.10 -12.94 -5.33
N SER A 212 -30.33 -12.21 -4.25
CA SER A 212 -31.08 -10.95 -4.29
C SER A 212 -30.21 -9.84 -4.87
N ASP A 213 -30.84 -8.78 -5.39
CA ASP A 213 -30.14 -7.58 -5.85
C ASP A 213 -29.53 -6.82 -4.67
N ILE A 214 -28.35 -7.25 -4.24
CA ILE A 214 -27.59 -6.64 -3.16
C ILE A 214 -26.98 -5.34 -3.65
N LYS A 215 -27.44 -4.22 -3.06
CA LYS A 215 -26.95 -2.88 -3.35
C LYS A 215 -25.43 -2.83 -3.21
N GLY A 216 -24.75 -2.30 -4.23
CA GLY A 216 -23.31 -2.10 -4.21
C GLY A 216 -22.44 -3.36 -4.26
N ARG A 217 -23.01 -4.58 -4.28
CA ARG A 217 -22.28 -5.86 -4.35
C ARG A 217 -21.13 -5.95 -3.34
N ASN A 218 -21.45 -5.65 -2.08
CA ASN A 218 -20.50 -5.66 -0.97
C ASN A 218 -21.20 -6.13 0.32
N LEU A 219 -20.41 -6.35 1.38
CA LEU A 219 -20.95 -6.85 2.64
C LEU A 219 -21.91 -5.84 3.30
N ASN A 220 -21.64 -4.52 3.23
CA ASN A 220 -22.58 -3.51 3.76
C ASN A 220 -23.98 -3.69 3.18
N GLY A 221 -24.10 -3.76 1.86
CA GLY A 221 -25.40 -3.97 1.20
C GLY A 221 -26.04 -5.32 1.56
N LEU A 222 -25.24 -6.37 1.77
CA LEU A 222 -25.75 -7.67 2.20
C LEU A 222 -26.33 -7.60 3.63
N LEU A 223 -25.64 -6.91 4.54
CA LEU A 223 -26.07 -6.72 5.92
C LEU A 223 -27.28 -5.78 6.03
N GLU A 224 -27.38 -4.77 5.15
CA GLU A 224 -28.58 -3.94 5.02
C GLU A 224 -29.79 -4.76 4.54
N THR A 225 -29.57 -5.75 3.68
CA THR A 225 -30.63 -6.63 3.15
C THR A 225 -31.05 -7.69 4.17
N TYR A 226 -30.11 -8.22 4.96
CA TYR A 226 -30.36 -9.28 5.94
C TYR A 226 -29.77 -8.94 7.32
N PRO A 227 -30.32 -7.94 8.04
CA PRO A 227 -29.79 -7.49 9.32
C PRO A 227 -29.80 -8.61 10.39
N ASP A 228 -30.86 -9.43 10.42
CA ASP A 228 -31.01 -10.52 11.38
C ASP A 228 -29.95 -11.62 11.23
N LYS A 229 -29.32 -11.71 10.05
CA LYS A 229 -28.28 -12.71 9.75
C LYS A 229 -26.86 -12.20 9.99
N LYS A 230 -26.68 -10.93 10.40
CA LYS A 230 -25.35 -10.31 10.56
C LYS A 230 -24.40 -11.18 11.38
N ASN A 231 -24.80 -11.59 12.57
CA ASN A 231 -23.93 -12.36 13.47
C ASN A 231 -23.55 -13.73 12.87
N ALA A 232 -24.48 -14.39 12.20
CA ALA A 232 -24.21 -15.66 11.52
C ALA A 232 -23.24 -15.49 10.35
N ILE A 233 -23.42 -14.45 9.53
CA ILE A 233 -22.54 -14.12 8.40
C ILE A 233 -21.11 -13.86 8.87
N ILE A 234 -20.96 -12.98 9.87
CA ILE A 234 -19.63 -12.59 10.37
C ILE A 234 -18.93 -13.77 11.03
N LYS A 235 -19.64 -14.57 11.83
CA LYS A 235 -19.09 -15.80 12.43
C LYS A 235 -18.61 -16.78 11.35
N HIS A 236 -19.44 -17.04 10.33
CA HIS A 236 -19.09 -17.92 9.23
C HIS A 236 -17.85 -17.44 8.47
N LEU A 237 -17.78 -16.14 8.19
CA LEU A 237 -16.64 -15.51 7.53
C LEU A 237 -15.35 -15.66 8.38
N GLY A 238 -15.45 -15.46 9.69
CA GLY A 238 -14.34 -15.66 10.63
C GLY A 238 -13.76 -17.07 10.60
N GLU A 239 -14.63 -18.11 10.61
CA GLU A 239 -14.21 -19.52 10.53
C GLU A 239 -13.48 -19.85 9.21
N ILE A 240 -13.89 -19.23 8.11
CA ILE A 240 -13.19 -19.37 6.81
C ILE A 240 -11.85 -18.65 6.85
N LEU A 241 -11.81 -17.42 7.35
CA LEU A 241 -10.60 -16.60 7.42
C LEU A 241 -9.54 -17.25 8.30
N SER A 242 -9.89 -17.86 9.43
CA SER A 242 -8.94 -18.61 10.26
C SER A 242 -8.21 -19.68 9.45
N ARG A 243 -8.94 -20.46 8.63
CA ARG A 243 -8.34 -21.46 7.74
C ARG A 243 -7.46 -20.87 6.65
N MET A 244 -7.78 -19.67 6.16
CA MET A 244 -6.96 -18.96 5.17
C MET A 244 -5.67 -18.41 5.79
N ILE A 245 -5.75 -17.93 7.03
CA ILE A 245 -4.63 -17.43 7.81
C ILE A 245 -3.66 -18.56 8.16
N ASP A 246 -4.17 -19.71 8.62
CA ASP A 246 -3.36 -20.91 8.91
C ASP A 246 -2.56 -21.41 7.70
N LYS A 247 -3.04 -21.07 6.49
CA LYS A 247 -2.43 -21.42 5.20
C LYS A 247 -1.65 -20.26 4.57
N GLU A 248 -1.48 -19.16 5.30
CA GLU A 248 -0.72 -17.99 4.91
C GLU A 248 -1.21 -17.32 3.61
N LEU A 249 -2.53 -17.37 3.35
CA LEU A 249 -3.13 -16.86 2.11
C LEU A 249 -3.34 -15.34 2.09
N LEU A 250 -2.81 -14.62 3.08
CA LEU A 250 -3.02 -13.19 3.31
C LEU A 250 -2.41 -12.28 2.25
N SER A 251 -1.52 -12.79 1.40
CA SER A 251 -0.95 -12.06 0.27
C SER A 251 -1.93 -11.90 -0.91
N LEU A 252 -3.01 -12.66 -0.94
CA LEU A 252 -4.00 -12.63 -2.03
C LEU A 252 -4.99 -11.47 -1.82
N VAL A 253 -5.17 -10.61 -2.83
CA VAL A 253 -6.02 -9.42 -2.76
C VAL A 253 -7.46 -9.76 -2.39
N PHE A 254 -8.01 -10.88 -2.88
CA PHE A 254 -9.38 -11.28 -2.53
C PHE A 254 -9.51 -11.65 -1.04
N VAL A 255 -8.47 -12.26 -0.46
CA VAL A 255 -8.42 -12.60 0.97
C VAL A 255 -8.30 -11.34 1.80
N GLN A 256 -7.50 -10.36 1.38
CA GLN A 256 -7.41 -9.06 2.05
C GLN A 256 -8.74 -8.30 2.04
N ALA A 257 -9.52 -8.41 0.96
CA ALA A 257 -10.86 -7.84 0.89
C ALA A 257 -11.82 -8.53 1.87
N LEU A 258 -11.83 -9.88 1.94
CA LEU A 258 -12.63 -10.63 2.91
C LEU A 258 -12.22 -10.33 4.36
N LEU A 259 -10.92 -10.17 4.60
CA LEU A 259 -10.39 -9.84 5.92
C LEU A 259 -10.81 -8.42 6.34
N TRP A 260 -10.80 -7.45 5.42
CA TRP A 260 -11.34 -6.13 5.70
C TRP A 260 -12.85 -6.16 5.98
N ASP A 261 -13.61 -6.89 5.17
CA ASP A 261 -15.05 -7.08 5.39
C ASP A 261 -15.33 -7.68 6.78
N TYR A 262 -14.50 -8.62 7.26
CA TYR A 262 -14.61 -9.10 8.63
C TYR A 262 -14.24 -8.03 9.66
N PHE A 263 -13.07 -7.38 9.51
CA PHE A 263 -12.55 -6.40 10.48
C PHE A 263 -13.41 -5.14 10.62
N SER A 264 -14.20 -4.78 9.61
CA SER A 264 -15.13 -3.64 9.65
C SER A 264 -16.46 -3.94 10.34
N HIS A 265 -16.80 -5.20 10.56
CA HIS A 265 -18.12 -5.60 11.08
C HIS A 265 -18.09 -6.52 12.29
N ALA A 266 -16.98 -7.24 12.52
CA ALA A 266 -16.79 -8.09 13.67
C ALA A 266 -16.62 -7.28 14.96
N GLU A 267 -17.00 -7.90 16.07
CA GLU A 267 -16.85 -7.31 17.39
C GLU A 267 -15.37 -7.20 17.78
N TYR A 268 -15.08 -6.33 18.75
CA TYR A 268 -13.72 -6.10 19.22
C TYR A 268 -13.02 -7.39 19.67
N ALA A 269 -13.69 -8.22 20.46
CA ALA A 269 -13.12 -9.47 21.00
C ALA A 269 -12.70 -10.43 19.88
N ASP A 270 -13.56 -10.57 18.88
CA ASP A 270 -13.32 -11.40 17.69
C ASP A 270 -12.11 -10.91 16.89
N VAL A 271 -12.05 -9.61 16.59
CA VAL A 271 -10.93 -9.01 15.84
C VAL A 271 -9.62 -9.22 16.60
N VAL A 272 -9.58 -8.90 17.89
CA VAL A 272 -8.37 -9.03 18.72
C VAL A 272 -7.86 -10.46 18.77
N SER A 273 -8.74 -11.45 18.79
CA SER A 273 -8.35 -12.86 18.79
C SER A 273 -7.55 -13.27 17.54
N ILE A 274 -7.79 -12.61 16.41
CA ILE A 274 -7.16 -12.90 15.12
C ILE A 274 -5.88 -12.07 14.89
N VAL A 275 -5.75 -10.89 15.51
CA VAL A 275 -4.59 -9.99 15.34
C VAL A 275 -3.23 -10.69 15.44
N PRO A 276 -2.96 -11.59 16.42
CA PRO A 276 -1.67 -12.26 16.55
C PRO A 276 -1.26 -13.09 15.32
N ASN A 277 -2.24 -13.62 14.58
CA ASN A 277 -2.01 -14.46 13.40
C ASN A 277 -1.90 -13.64 12.10
N VAL A 278 -2.31 -12.37 12.12
CA VAL A 278 -2.30 -11.47 10.96
C VAL A 278 -1.10 -10.52 10.98
N ARG A 279 -0.69 -10.05 12.17
CA ARG A 279 0.31 -8.98 12.34
C ARG A 279 1.65 -9.25 11.65
N ASP A 280 2.08 -10.50 11.54
CA ASP A 280 3.38 -10.85 10.96
C ASP A 280 3.37 -10.74 9.42
N PHE A 281 2.17 -10.67 8.81
CA PHE A 281 1.96 -10.46 7.37
C PHE A 281 1.79 -8.99 6.97
N SER A 282 2.04 -8.06 7.90
CA SER A 282 1.80 -6.62 7.69
C SER A 282 2.37 -6.13 6.36
N LEU A 283 3.63 -6.44 6.04
CA LEU A 283 4.27 -5.99 4.81
C LEU A 283 3.54 -6.46 3.54
N ALA A 284 3.02 -7.70 3.52
CA ALA A 284 2.24 -8.22 2.39
C ALA A 284 0.86 -7.55 2.29
N LEU A 285 0.26 -7.19 3.42
CA LEU A 285 -1.04 -6.51 3.49
C LEU A 285 -0.94 -5.05 3.03
N LEU A 286 0.23 -4.41 3.14
CA LEU A 286 0.42 -3.03 2.65
C LEU A 286 0.25 -2.91 1.13
N ALA A 287 0.36 -4.01 0.37
CA ALA A 287 0.24 -4.00 -1.09
C ALA A 287 -1.12 -3.53 -1.60
N THR A 288 -2.17 -3.53 -0.77
CA THR A 288 -3.50 -3.03 -1.15
C THR A 288 -4.05 -2.04 -0.12
N TYR A 289 -5.03 -1.23 -0.54
CA TYR A 289 -5.76 -0.35 0.37
C TYR A 289 -6.48 -1.15 1.48
N LYS A 290 -7.18 -2.23 1.12
CA LYS A 290 -7.93 -3.05 2.08
C LYS A 290 -7.02 -3.76 3.08
N GLY A 291 -5.89 -4.29 2.63
CA GLY A 291 -4.89 -4.87 3.52
C GLY A 291 -4.28 -3.82 4.46
N ALA A 292 -3.99 -2.60 3.98
CA ALA A 292 -3.54 -1.51 4.84
C ALA A 292 -4.60 -1.12 5.89
N CYS A 293 -5.88 -1.10 5.54
CA CYS A 293 -6.97 -0.89 6.51
C CYS A 293 -7.02 -1.98 7.58
N VAL A 294 -6.79 -3.25 7.21
CA VAL A 294 -6.68 -4.35 8.18
C VAL A 294 -5.51 -4.11 9.13
N VAL A 295 -4.31 -3.78 8.63
CA VAL A 295 -3.15 -3.52 9.49
C VAL A 295 -3.38 -2.31 10.40
N ASN A 296 -4.05 -1.27 9.90
CA ASN A 296 -4.45 -0.11 10.68
C ASN A 296 -5.35 -0.52 11.87
N ARG A 297 -6.33 -1.41 11.62
CA ARG A 297 -7.18 -1.97 12.67
C ARG A 297 -6.42 -2.89 13.63
N CYS A 298 -5.47 -3.70 13.14
CA CYS A 298 -4.56 -4.49 13.98
C CYS A 298 -3.72 -3.60 14.91
N LEU A 299 -3.24 -2.44 14.44
CA LEU A 299 -2.52 -1.48 15.26
C LEU A 299 -3.43 -0.84 16.30
N GLY A 300 -4.65 -0.44 15.90
CA GLY A 300 -5.62 0.19 16.78
C GLY A 300 -6.10 -0.72 17.91
N PHE A 301 -6.35 -2.00 17.62
CA PHE A 301 -6.92 -2.96 18.58
C PHE A 301 -5.90 -3.90 19.22
N GLY A 302 -4.77 -4.11 18.56
CA GLY A 302 -3.71 -4.97 19.07
C GLY A 302 -3.04 -4.43 20.32
N THR A 303 -2.43 -5.35 21.06
CA THR A 303 -1.63 -5.05 22.25
C THR A 303 -0.31 -4.37 21.89
N THR A 304 0.42 -3.90 22.92
CA THR A 304 1.79 -3.39 22.74
C THR A 304 2.72 -4.40 22.07
N LYS A 305 2.53 -5.70 22.32
CA LYS A 305 3.29 -6.78 21.67
C LYS A 305 2.98 -6.85 20.18
N ASP A 306 1.70 -6.72 19.81
CA ASP A 306 1.26 -6.74 18.41
C ASP A 306 1.83 -5.55 17.64
N ARG A 307 1.67 -4.34 18.18
CA ARG A 307 2.24 -3.11 17.62
C ARG A 307 3.74 -3.24 17.38
N LYS A 308 4.49 -3.71 18.38
CA LYS A 308 5.94 -3.95 18.26
C LYS A 308 6.30 -4.95 17.17
N ARG A 309 5.47 -5.97 16.90
CA ARG A 309 5.69 -6.91 15.80
C ARG A 309 5.43 -6.27 14.44
N ILE A 310 4.34 -5.53 14.30
CA ILE A 310 4.04 -4.78 13.06
C ILE A 310 5.19 -3.82 12.72
N LEU A 311 5.69 -3.05 13.69
CA LEU A 311 6.85 -2.16 13.48
C LEU A 311 8.08 -2.91 12.96
N LYS A 312 8.35 -4.10 13.51
CA LYS A 312 9.49 -4.93 13.07
C LYS A 312 9.33 -5.46 11.66
N CYS A 313 8.10 -5.74 11.21
CA CYS A 313 7.83 -6.17 9.83
C CYS A 313 8.04 -5.05 8.80
N LEU A 314 7.95 -3.79 9.21
CA LEU A 314 8.13 -2.62 8.35
C LEU A 314 9.56 -2.07 8.34
N LYS A 315 10.41 -2.55 9.24
CA LYS A 315 11.82 -2.13 9.32
C LYS A 315 12.53 -2.35 7.97
N ASP A 316 13.39 -1.42 7.60
CA ASP A 316 14.17 -1.38 6.36
C ASP A 316 13.27 -1.18 5.10
N LYS A 317 11.98 -0.91 5.31
CA LYS A 317 10.93 -0.73 4.28
C LYS A 317 10.05 0.49 4.56
N VAL A 318 10.46 1.36 5.47
CA VAL A 318 9.63 2.49 5.91
C VAL A 318 9.46 3.54 4.81
N LEU A 319 10.52 3.86 4.06
CA LEU A 319 10.42 4.79 2.94
C LEU A 319 9.49 4.27 1.83
N GLU A 320 9.63 2.98 1.46
CA GLU A 320 8.75 2.32 0.50
C GLU A 320 7.28 2.37 0.98
N ALA A 321 7.03 2.08 2.26
CA ALA A 321 5.69 2.14 2.86
C ALA A 321 5.13 3.58 2.90
N THR A 322 5.97 4.57 3.18
CA THR A 322 5.63 6.01 3.22
C THR A 322 5.15 6.49 1.86
N ASN A 323 5.82 6.07 0.80
CA ASN A 323 5.50 6.46 -0.58
C ASN A 323 4.51 5.51 -1.27
N HIS A 324 4.08 4.43 -0.60
CA HIS A 324 3.08 3.52 -1.15
C HIS A 324 1.67 4.16 -1.18
N PRO A 325 0.82 3.88 -2.19
CA PRO A 325 -0.55 4.39 -2.27
C PRO A 325 -1.47 4.08 -1.08
N SER A 326 -1.13 3.07 -0.28
CA SER A 326 -1.86 2.67 0.93
C SER A 326 -1.00 2.49 2.18
N GLY A 327 0.32 2.33 2.02
CA GLY A 327 1.23 2.02 3.13
C GLY A 327 1.34 3.18 4.14
N TYR A 328 1.21 4.41 3.68
CA TYR A 328 1.27 5.61 4.52
C TYR A 328 0.19 5.60 5.62
N LEU A 329 -0.98 5.01 5.39
CA LEU A 329 -2.06 4.89 6.37
C LEU A 329 -1.66 4.04 7.59
N VAL A 330 -0.81 3.05 7.36
CA VAL A 330 -0.25 2.21 8.43
C VAL A 330 0.76 3.02 9.24
N LEU A 331 1.60 3.81 8.57
CA LEU A 331 2.57 4.68 9.26
C LEU A 331 1.88 5.76 10.08
N GLN A 332 0.86 6.44 9.53
CA GLN A 332 0.06 7.42 10.29
C GLN A 332 -0.54 6.78 11.55
N ARG A 333 -1.12 5.58 11.43
CA ARG A 333 -1.66 4.87 12.58
C ARG A 333 -0.60 4.48 13.61
N ILE A 334 0.60 4.09 13.18
CA ILE A 334 1.73 3.83 14.09
C ILE A 334 2.05 5.06 14.93
N LEU A 335 2.10 6.23 14.30
CA LEU A 335 2.38 7.50 14.98
C LEU A 335 1.32 7.81 16.05
N ASP A 336 0.05 7.47 15.79
CA ASP A 336 -1.05 7.73 16.72
C ASP A 336 -1.05 6.79 17.93
N VAL A 337 -0.89 5.48 17.73
CA VAL A 337 -1.28 4.46 18.75
C VAL A 337 -0.11 3.80 19.47
N VAL A 338 1.13 3.95 19.00
CA VAL A 338 2.28 3.29 19.62
C VAL A 338 2.85 4.17 20.74
N ASP A 339 2.74 3.70 21.98
CA ASP A 339 3.22 4.45 23.16
C ASP A 339 4.75 4.41 23.35
N ASP A 340 5.40 3.35 22.84
CA ASP A 340 6.85 3.20 22.79
C ASP A 340 7.45 4.12 21.70
N THR A 341 7.50 5.41 22.04
CA THR A 341 7.97 6.48 21.14
C THR A 341 9.44 6.31 20.76
N VAL A 342 10.26 5.72 21.62
CA VAL A 342 11.67 5.44 21.34
C VAL A 342 11.80 4.39 20.24
N LEU A 343 10.99 3.33 20.29
CA LEU A 343 10.97 2.33 19.24
C LEU A 343 10.48 2.90 17.90
N VAL A 344 9.45 3.75 17.92
CA VAL A 344 8.97 4.46 16.71
C VAL A 344 10.06 5.35 16.15
N GLN A 345 10.74 6.14 16.98
CA GLN A 345 11.88 6.97 16.57
C GLN A 345 13.00 6.13 15.93
N LYS A 346 13.37 5.02 16.57
CA LYS A 346 14.46 4.16 16.11
C LYS A 346 14.14 3.37 14.84
N THR A 347 12.88 3.02 14.62
CA THR A 347 12.48 2.10 13.52
C THR A 347 11.86 2.86 12.36
N ILE A 348 11.02 3.85 12.63
CA ILE A 348 10.25 4.56 11.60
C ILE A 348 10.93 5.89 11.27
N LEU A 349 11.14 6.74 12.29
CA LEU A 349 11.59 8.11 12.04
C LEU A 349 13.07 8.18 11.60
N SER A 350 13.91 7.28 12.10
CA SER A 350 15.33 7.23 11.76
C SER A 350 15.57 6.95 10.27
N GLU A 351 14.79 6.03 9.67
CA GLU A 351 14.90 5.64 8.26
C GLU A 351 14.46 6.76 7.30
N LEU A 352 13.67 7.73 7.77
CA LEU A 352 13.19 8.83 6.94
C LEU A 352 14.04 10.11 7.06
N ASN A 353 15.02 10.16 7.98
CA ASN A 353 15.81 11.37 8.25
C ASN A 353 16.51 11.92 7.00
N ASP A 354 17.09 11.05 6.18
CA ASP A 354 17.86 11.46 4.99
C ASP A 354 16.97 11.67 3.76
N HIS A 355 15.65 11.44 3.91
CA HIS A 355 14.67 11.48 2.82
C HIS A 355 13.54 12.50 3.06
N LEU A 356 13.67 13.38 4.06
CA LEU A 356 12.59 14.31 4.46
C LEU A 356 12.09 15.17 3.28
N PHE A 357 13.00 15.67 2.43
CA PHE A 357 12.64 16.45 1.25
C PHE A 357 11.84 15.61 0.23
N GLU A 358 12.34 14.42 -0.12
CA GLU A 358 11.67 13.51 -1.06
C GLU A 358 10.26 13.12 -0.55
N VAL A 359 10.16 12.83 0.75
CA VAL A 359 8.90 12.49 1.41
C VAL A 359 7.93 13.68 1.38
N ALA A 360 8.40 14.90 1.66
CA ALA A 360 7.58 16.11 1.62
C ALA A 360 7.04 16.42 0.21
N MET A 361 7.83 16.11 -0.82
CA MET A 361 7.45 16.29 -2.22
C MET A 361 6.52 15.18 -2.74
N HIS A 362 6.40 14.04 -2.05
CA HIS A 362 5.62 12.89 -2.48
C HIS A 362 4.10 13.05 -2.23
N SER A 363 3.29 12.44 -3.11
CA SER A 363 1.81 12.54 -3.08
C SER A 363 1.17 11.84 -1.87
N THR A 364 1.80 10.80 -1.33
CA THR A 364 1.39 10.12 -0.09
C THR A 364 2.36 10.36 1.05
N GLY A 365 3.66 10.53 0.76
CA GLY A 365 4.70 10.65 1.79
C GLY A 365 4.48 11.86 2.68
N ARG A 366 4.09 13.00 2.09
CA ARG A 366 3.76 14.21 2.85
C ARG A 366 2.69 13.98 3.91
N LYS A 367 1.75 13.05 3.69
CA LYS A 367 0.66 12.79 4.65
C LYS A 367 1.19 12.19 5.96
N VAL A 368 2.32 11.48 5.92
CA VAL A 368 2.97 10.98 7.14
C VAL A 368 3.57 12.14 7.96
N LEU A 369 4.20 13.12 7.30
CA LEU A 369 4.69 14.33 7.96
C LEU A 369 3.54 15.18 8.50
N LEU A 370 2.50 15.38 7.68
CA LEU A 370 1.31 16.13 8.05
C LEU A 370 0.52 15.47 9.19
N GLN A 371 0.65 14.17 9.42
CA GLN A 371 0.07 13.54 10.62
C GLN A 371 0.71 14.07 11.91
N LEU A 372 1.99 14.41 11.88
CA LEU A 372 2.69 14.99 13.02
C LEU A 372 2.45 16.49 13.16
N LEU A 373 2.32 17.21 12.05
CA LEU A 373 2.17 18.67 12.06
C LEU A 373 0.70 19.11 12.20
N SER A 374 -0.22 18.40 11.57
CA SER A 374 -1.64 18.78 11.43
C SER A 374 -2.53 17.52 11.40
N PRO A 375 -2.60 16.76 12.51
CA PRO A 375 -3.30 15.46 12.56
C PRO A 375 -4.78 15.60 12.23
N LEU A 376 -5.34 14.60 11.52
CA LEU A 376 -6.76 14.50 11.16
C LEU A 376 -7.33 15.74 10.41
N ASN A 377 -6.49 16.51 9.73
CA ASN A 377 -6.91 17.72 9.03
C ASN A 377 -7.64 17.39 7.70
N PRO A 378 -8.90 17.82 7.51
CA PRO A 378 -9.70 17.54 6.31
C PRO A 378 -9.20 18.24 5.05
N LYS A 379 -8.25 19.18 5.17
CA LYS A 379 -7.54 19.76 4.02
C LYS A 379 -6.62 18.75 3.34
N TYR A 380 -6.11 17.77 4.10
CA TYR A 380 -5.07 16.83 3.64
C TYR A 380 -5.56 15.39 3.56
N LEU A 381 -6.64 15.06 4.26
CA LEU A 381 -7.20 13.72 4.35
C LEU A 381 -8.63 13.66 3.82
N SER A 382 -8.98 12.54 3.17
CA SER A 382 -10.35 12.27 2.75
C SER A 382 -11.23 11.87 3.95
N PRO A 383 -12.56 11.96 3.83
CA PRO A 383 -13.47 11.53 4.90
C PRO A 383 -13.26 10.07 5.34
N ASP A 384 -12.98 9.17 4.39
CA ASP A 384 -12.71 7.76 4.67
C ASP A 384 -11.38 7.58 5.43
N GLU A 385 -10.36 8.36 5.10
CA GLU A 385 -9.07 8.35 5.79
C GLU A 385 -9.20 8.86 7.22
N ILE A 386 -9.95 9.94 7.43
CA ILE A 386 -10.25 10.49 8.76
C ILE A 386 -11.03 9.47 9.60
N SER A 387 -12.05 8.85 9.01
CA SER A 387 -12.82 7.80 9.68
C SER A 387 -11.94 6.61 10.07
N LEU A 388 -11.06 6.17 9.17
CA LEU A 388 -10.12 5.08 9.43
C LEU A 388 -9.09 5.44 10.50
N LEU A 389 -8.64 6.69 10.58
CA LEU A 389 -7.61 7.18 11.52
C LEU A 389 -8.17 7.72 12.84
N ALA A 390 -9.49 7.84 12.97
CA ALA A 390 -10.15 8.21 14.22
C ALA A 390 -9.62 7.37 15.40
N PRO A 391 -9.57 7.93 16.63
CA PRO A 391 -9.07 7.22 17.80
C PRO A 391 -9.71 5.83 17.94
N PRO A 392 -8.92 4.75 18.06
CA PRO A 392 -9.46 3.40 18.16
C PRO A 392 -10.09 3.20 19.52
N MET A 393 -11.41 3.22 19.54
CA MET A 393 -12.24 2.98 20.72
C MET A 393 -12.44 1.48 20.94
N ILE A 394 -12.25 1.01 22.17
CA ILE A 394 -12.39 -0.38 22.61
C ILE A 394 -13.29 -0.47 23.86
N PRO A 395 -13.96 -1.61 24.12
CA PRO A 395 -14.75 -1.81 25.33
C PRO A 395 -13.92 -1.62 26.61
N ASN A 396 -14.52 -0.98 27.60
CA ASN A 396 -13.88 -0.75 28.89
C ASN A 396 -13.97 -1.98 29.81
N ASN A 397 -12.91 -2.77 29.84
CA ASN A 397 -12.87 -3.98 30.69
C ASN A 397 -12.84 -3.69 32.20
N ASP A 398 -12.51 -2.46 32.63
CA ASP A 398 -12.44 -2.09 34.05
C ASP A 398 -13.81 -1.74 34.64
N LYS A 399 -14.84 -1.55 33.81
CA LYS A 399 -16.22 -1.27 34.21
C LYS A 399 -17.18 -2.25 33.53
N ALA A 400 -17.23 -3.48 34.03
CA ALA A 400 -18.00 -4.60 33.46
C ALA A 400 -19.53 -4.38 33.31
N THR A 401 -20.08 -3.28 33.85
CA THR A 401 -21.52 -2.96 33.82
C THR A 401 -21.85 -1.74 32.96
N ASP A 402 -20.88 -1.14 32.28
CA ASP A 402 -21.05 0.09 31.50
C ASP A 402 -20.52 -0.14 30.08
N ASP A 403 -21.36 0.04 29.06
CA ASP A 403 -21.01 -0.03 27.62
C ASP A 403 -20.05 1.11 27.18
N SER A 404 -19.32 1.70 28.13
CA SER A 404 -18.33 2.74 27.92
C SER A 404 -17.18 2.25 27.05
N LEU A 405 -16.75 3.12 26.14
CA LEU A 405 -15.61 2.88 25.25
C LEU A 405 -14.43 3.74 25.67
N ILE A 406 -13.22 3.17 25.62
CA ILE A 406 -11.95 3.84 25.93
C ILE A 406 -10.98 3.76 24.76
N VAL A 407 -10.00 4.66 24.70
CA VAL A 407 -8.91 4.58 23.72
C VAL A 407 -7.93 3.47 24.09
N ASN A 408 -7.39 2.78 23.08
CA ASN A 408 -6.43 1.68 23.29
C ASN A 408 -4.95 2.11 23.35
N TYR A 409 -4.67 3.35 23.73
CA TYR A 409 -3.31 3.85 23.95
C TYR A 409 -3.27 4.67 25.24
N LYS A 410 -2.12 4.67 25.92
CA LYS A 410 -1.99 5.29 27.25
C LYS A 410 -1.37 6.67 27.19
N LYS A 411 -0.47 6.91 26.25
CA LYS A 411 0.21 8.21 26.12
C LYS A 411 -0.69 9.18 25.38
N ASP A 412 -0.86 10.36 25.97
CA ASP A 412 -1.60 11.47 25.38
C ASP A 412 -1.10 11.77 23.94
N PRO A 413 -2.00 11.92 22.95
CA PRO A 413 -1.62 12.17 21.56
C PRO A 413 -0.75 13.42 21.36
N VAL A 414 -1.01 14.50 22.10
CA VAL A 414 -0.25 15.76 21.98
C VAL A 414 1.16 15.56 22.50
N THR A 415 1.32 15.01 23.70
CA THR A 415 2.65 14.70 24.27
C THR A 415 3.45 13.74 23.38
N LYS A 416 2.78 12.75 22.77
CA LYS A 416 3.40 11.82 21.82
C LYS A 416 3.92 12.54 20.58
N ARG A 417 3.10 13.42 20.00
CA ARG A 417 3.44 14.25 18.84
C ARG A 417 4.62 15.16 19.13
N GLU A 418 4.58 15.89 20.25
CA GLU A 418 5.68 16.75 20.71
C GLU A 418 6.98 15.97 20.89
N THR A 419 6.91 14.73 21.40
CA THR A 419 8.09 13.86 21.54
C THR A 419 8.74 13.55 20.19
N TYR A 420 7.94 13.32 19.15
CA TYR A 420 8.46 13.09 17.80
C TYR A 420 9.01 14.38 17.19
N LEU A 421 8.25 15.48 17.29
CA LEU A 421 8.63 16.78 16.73
C LEU A 421 9.89 17.37 17.38
N ARG A 422 10.15 17.12 18.67
CA ARG A 422 11.39 17.59 19.32
C ARG A 422 12.67 17.21 18.55
N GLY A 423 12.69 16.03 17.92
CA GLY A 423 13.84 15.59 17.12
C GLY A 423 13.75 15.88 15.62
N TRP A 424 12.54 16.12 15.11
CA TRP A 424 12.27 16.26 13.67
C TRP A 424 12.01 17.69 13.23
N LEU A 425 11.42 18.53 14.08
CA LEU A 425 11.09 19.91 13.73
C LEU A 425 12.36 20.68 13.30
N PRO A 426 13.50 20.65 14.02
CA PRO A 426 14.72 21.31 13.54
C PRO A 426 15.21 20.78 12.18
N LYS A 427 15.08 19.48 11.92
CA LYS A 427 15.46 18.89 10.62
C LYS A 427 14.51 19.31 9.50
N LEU A 428 13.22 19.41 9.80
CA LEU A 428 12.21 19.91 8.88
C LEU A 428 12.43 21.40 8.59
N HIS A 429 12.85 22.19 9.58
CA HIS A 429 13.30 23.57 9.39
C HIS A 429 14.45 23.65 8.40
N THR A 430 15.56 22.92 8.67
CA THR A 430 16.72 22.90 7.78
C THR A 430 16.32 22.50 6.36
N MET A 431 15.53 21.43 6.20
CA MET A 431 15.01 21.00 4.91
C MET A 431 14.17 22.07 4.21
N CYS A 432 13.32 22.80 4.96
CA CYS A 432 12.53 23.89 4.42
C CYS A 432 13.38 25.08 4.00
N CYS A 433 14.41 25.46 4.77
CA CYS A 433 15.35 26.51 4.39
C CYS A 433 16.14 26.13 3.13
N ASP A 434 16.71 24.93 3.09
CA ASP A 434 17.57 24.47 2.00
C ASP A 434 16.81 24.28 0.67
N HIS A 435 15.51 23.97 0.74
CA HIS A 435 14.69 23.66 -0.43
C HIS A 435 13.44 24.53 -0.56
N MET A 436 13.44 25.73 0.02
CA MET A 436 12.29 26.65 0.10
C MET A 436 11.58 26.83 -1.25
N GLN A 437 12.34 27.17 -2.28
CA GLN A 437 11.78 27.46 -3.61
C GLN A 437 11.08 26.24 -4.22
N ALA A 438 11.69 25.06 -4.12
CA ALA A 438 11.13 23.81 -4.64
C ALA A 438 9.85 23.42 -3.91
N LEU A 439 9.83 23.57 -2.58
CA LEU A 439 8.63 23.33 -1.76
C LEU A 439 7.50 24.29 -2.14
N MET A 440 7.81 25.59 -2.30
CA MET A 440 6.83 26.60 -2.68
C MET A 440 6.20 26.34 -4.05
N CYS A 441 6.99 25.81 -4.99
CA CYS A 441 6.53 25.49 -6.34
C CYS A 441 5.85 24.12 -6.45
N SER A 442 5.80 23.32 -5.38
CA SER A 442 5.17 22.00 -5.37
C SER A 442 3.78 22.02 -4.72
N LYS A 443 2.81 21.35 -5.36
CA LYS A 443 1.47 21.12 -4.78
C LYS A 443 1.54 20.37 -3.45
N HIS A 444 2.56 19.53 -3.29
CA HIS A 444 2.75 18.64 -2.15
C HIS A 444 3.67 19.27 -1.09
N GLY A 445 4.81 19.77 -1.54
CA GLY A 445 5.81 20.39 -0.67
C GLY A 445 5.25 21.61 0.08
N ARG A 446 4.42 22.43 -0.56
CA ARG A 446 3.82 23.61 0.07
C ARG A 446 2.99 23.28 1.32
N ASP A 447 2.30 22.14 1.33
CA ASP A 447 1.44 21.77 2.47
C ASP A 447 2.32 21.49 3.69
N VAL A 448 3.45 20.79 3.49
CA VAL A 448 4.42 20.52 4.56
C VAL A 448 5.08 21.81 5.03
N LEU A 449 5.55 22.66 4.11
CA LEU A 449 6.18 23.94 4.44
C LEU A 449 5.28 24.80 5.34
N ILE A 450 4.01 24.95 4.97
CA ILE A 450 3.06 25.79 5.72
C ILE A 450 2.80 25.22 7.12
N GLU A 451 2.61 23.89 7.25
CA GLU A 451 2.38 23.30 8.56
C GLU A 451 3.65 23.23 9.42
N VAL A 452 4.85 23.19 8.81
CA VAL A 452 6.11 23.38 9.53
C VAL A 452 6.14 24.79 10.14
N ILE A 453 5.94 25.84 9.33
CA ILE A 453 5.93 27.23 9.81
C ILE A 453 4.94 27.40 10.99
N LYS A 454 3.71 26.89 10.86
CA LYS A 454 2.71 26.99 11.93
C LYS A 454 3.11 26.27 13.21
N GLU A 455 3.68 25.06 13.10
CA GLU A 455 4.14 24.32 14.28
C GLU A 455 5.33 25.04 14.94
N SER A 456 6.21 25.65 14.16
CA SER A 456 7.33 26.48 14.64
C SER A 456 6.86 27.72 15.38
N GLU A 457 5.81 28.39 14.90
CA GLU A 457 5.16 29.52 15.57
C GLU A 457 4.55 29.08 16.91
N GLN A 458 3.83 27.95 16.92
CA GLN A 458 3.21 27.42 18.14
C GLN A 458 4.23 27.04 19.21
N GLN A 459 5.37 26.46 18.81
CA GLN A 459 6.44 26.09 19.73
C GLN A 459 7.41 27.24 20.05
N ASN A 460 7.23 28.41 19.43
CA ASN A 460 8.11 29.59 19.55
C ASN A 460 9.60 29.22 19.40
N THR A 461 9.93 28.52 18.31
CA THR A 461 11.27 27.98 18.08
C THR A 461 12.27 29.08 17.72
N GLU A 462 13.52 28.97 18.20
CA GLU A 462 14.63 29.88 17.82
C GLU A 462 14.88 29.92 16.30
N ASP A 463 14.59 28.81 15.60
CA ASP A 463 14.79 28.67 14.16
C ASP A 463 13.70 29.37 13.30
N LEU A 464 12.70 30.00 13.92
CA LEU A 464 11.58 30.65 13.20
C LEU A 464 12.08 31.85 12.37
N GLU A 465 13.00 32.64 12.92
CA GLU A 465 13.57 33.81 12.23
C GLU A 465 14.34 33.40 10.96
N GLN A 466 15.02 32.24 11.00
CA GLN A 466 15.73 31.71 9.85
C GLN A 466 14.77 31.26 8.74
N LEU A 467 13.69 30.57 9.11
CA LEU A 467 12.63 30.20 8.15
C LEU A 467 11.98 31.43 7.53
N GLU A 468 11.69 32.44 8.35
CA GLU A 468 11.10 33.69 7.89
C GLU A 468 12.04 34.36 6.89
N SER A 469 13.31 34.55 7.24
CA SER A 469 14.31 35.14 6.35
C SER A 469 14.47 34.36 5.04
N ALA A 470 14.53 33.03 5.10
CA ALA A 470 14.62 32.18 3.92
C ALA A 470 13.37 32.29 3.03
N PHE A 471 12.19 32.35 3.64
CA PHE A 471 10.93 32.57 2.93
C PHE A 471 10.91 33.94 2.24
N GLU A 472 11.28 35.01 2.95
CA GLU A 472 11.30 36.36 2.39
C GLU A 472 12.25 36.49 1.21
N GLN A 473 13.47 35.97 1.33
CA GLN A 473 14.46 35.97 0.27
C GLN A 473 13.96 35.21 -0.96
N THR A 474 13.39 34.02 -0.74
CA THR A 474 12.86 33.18 -1.83
C THR A 474 11.64 33.79 -2.51
N ALA A 475 10.73 34.38 -1.73
CA ALA A 475 9.52 35.01 -2.23
C ALA A 475 9.82 36.20 -3.17
N LYS A 476 10.97 36.87 -2.97
CA LYS A 476 11.42 38.03 -3.75
C LYS A 476 12.19 37.64 -5.03
N LEU A 477 12.43 36.36 -5.30
CA LEU A 477 13.15 35.94 -6.51
C LEU A 477 12.39 36.32 -7.78
N GLU A 478 13.08 37.02 -8.68
CA GLU A 478 12.54 37.46 -9.98
C GLU A 478 12.38 36.30 -10.97
N ILE A 479 13.18 35.25 -10.82
CA ILE A 479 13.15 34.06 -11.66
C ILE A 479 13.14 32.83 -10.76
N ALA A 480 12.04 32.07 -10.80
CA ALA A 480 12.00 30.73 -10.24
C ALA A 480 12.82 29.77 -11.11
N ASN A 481 13.74 29.03 -10.50
CA ASN A 481 14.33 27.82 -11.05
C ASN A 481 13.28 26.68 -11.11
N ASP A 482 12.34 26.76 -12.04
CA ASP A 482 11.40 25.69 -12.38
C ASP A 482 11.51 25.37 -13.88
N GLU A 483 11.69 24.11 -14.22
CA GLU A 483 11.82 23.64 -15.61
C GLU A 483 10.62 24.02 -16.48
N GLN A 484 9.43 24.20 -15.88
CA GLN A 484 8.17 24.42 -16.60
C GLN A 484 7.70 25.88 -16.60
N HIS A 485 8.30 26.74 -15.78
CA HIS A 485 7.89 28.15 -15.69
C HIS A 485 9.07 29.07 -15.37
N THR A 486 9.32 30.02 -16.28
CA THR A 486 10.28 31.09 -16.09
C THR A 486 9.54 32.37 -15.73
N GLY A 487 9.75 32.85 -14.50
CA GLY A 487 9.11 34.05 -14.00
C GLY A 487 9.12 34.15 -12.47
N PRO A 488 8.62 35.26 -11.91
CA PRO A 488 8.66 35.49 -10.48
C PRO A 488 7.64 34.62 -9.73
N LEU A 489 7.95 34.25 -8.49
CA LEU A 489 7.14 33.29 -7.71
C LEU A 489 5.69 33.76 -7.50
N TYR A 490 5.45 35.07 -7.36
CA TYR A 490 4.10 35.62 -7.19
C TYR A 490 3.20 35.39 -8.42
N SER A 491 3.79 35.12 -9.59
CA SER A 491 3.08 34.84 -10.85
C SER A 491 2.99 33.34 -11.18
N HIS A 492 3.77 32.52 -10.47
CA HIS A 492 3.85 31.07 -10.68
C HIS A 492 2.51 30.37 -10.36
N PRO A 493 2.01 29.44 -11.20
CA PRO A 493 0.71 28.79 -11.00
C PRO A 493 0.53 28.06 -9.67
N ILE A 494 1.61 27.58 -9.05
CA ILE A 494 1.56 26.90 -7.75
C ILE A 494 2.05 27.81 -6.62
N ALA A 495 3.16 28.53 -6.83
CA ALA A 495 3.81 29.26 -5.75
C ALA A 495 3.01 30.48 -5.29
N HIS A 496 2.21 31.11 -6.16
CA HIS A 496 1.30 32.17 -5.72
C HIS A 496 0.28 31.67 -4.70
N TYR A 497 -0.20 30.42 -4.80
CA TYR A 497 -1.07 29.83 -3.76
C TYR A 497 -0.30 29.59 -2.46
N THR A 498 0.96 29.19 -2.55
CA THR A 498 1.82 29.01 -1.37
C THR A 498 2.03 30.34 -0.65
N LEU A 499 2.45 31.39 -1.37
CA LEU A 499 2.60 32.75 -0.86
C LEU A 499 1.30 33.23 -0.20
N ARG A 500 0.16 33.05 -0.87
CA ARG A 500 -1.14 33.41 -0.32
C ARG A 500 -1.44 32.71 0.99
N ARG A 501 -1.16 31.41 1.08
CA ARG A 501 -1.44 30.64 2.30
C ARG A 501 -0.49 31.02 3.43
N VAL A 502 0.80 31.20 3.17
CA VAL A 502 1.76 31.66 4.21
C VAL A 502 1.31 33.02 4.73
N LEU A 503 1.11 34.02 3.86
CA LEU A 503 0.71 35.37 4.28
C LEU A 503 -0.68 35.45 4.90
N LYS A 504 -1.56 34.49 4.63
CA LYS A 504 -2.91 34.43 5.22
C LYS A 504 -2.95 33.67 6.55
N GLU A 505 -2.21 32.57 6.66
CA GLU A 505 -2.35 31.58 7.72
C GLU A 505 -1.23 31.64 8.78
N THR A 506 -0.25 32.56 8.65
CA THR A 506 0.94 32.64 9.54
C THR A 506 1.27 34.09 9.92
N SER A 507 2.13 34.26 10.93
CA SER A 507 2.62 35.55 11.41
C SER A 507 3.61 36.24 10.45
N PHE A 508 4.18 35.49 9.49
CA PHE A 508 5.15 35.99 8.51
C PHE A 508 4.66 37.19 7.70
N VAL A 509 3.34 37.41 7.63
CA VAL A 509 2.76 38.60 7.01
C VAL A 509 3.31 39.91 7.59
N LEU A 510 3.63 39.95 8.89
CA LEU A 510 4.06 41.16 9.57
C LEU A 510 5.45 41.59 9.10
N SER A 511 6.42 40.68 9.18
CA SER A 511 7.78 40.93 8.70
C SER A 511 7.79 41.19 7.20
N PHE A 512 7.02 40.41 6.43
CA PHE A 512 6.94 40.57 4.98
C PHE A 512 6.43 41.96 4.56
N LEU A 513 5.45 42.52 5.28
CA LEU A 513 4.94 43.88 5.06
C LEU A 513 5.98 44.97 5.38
N GLU A 514 6.89 44.70 6.30
CA GLU A 514 7.94 45.64 6.70
C GLU A 514 9.11 45.60 5.70
N THR A 515 9.53 44.41 5.27
CA THR A 515 10.72 44.19 4.43
C THR A 515 10.46 44.25 2.92
N SER A 516 9.21 44.12 2.46
CA SER A 516 8.87 43.87 1.04
C SER A 516 7.93 44.93 0.44
N LYS A 517 7.96 46.16 0.94
CA LYS A 517 7.00 47.23 0.57
C LYS A 517 6.99 47.52 -0.93
N SER A 518 8.16 47.67 -1.55
CA SER A 518 8.26 47.96 -2.99
C SER A 518 7.74 46.79 -3.83
N GLN A 519 8.09 45.56 -3.48
CA GLN A 519 7.63 44.36 -4.17
C GLN A 519 6.12 44.20 -4.06
N LEU A 520 5.53 44.39 -2.87
CA LEU A 520 4.07 44.33 -2.70
C LEU A 520 3.34 45.36 -3.56
N ALA A 521 3.89 46.58 -3.70
CA ALA A 521 3.33 47.61 -4.57
C ALA A 521 3.41 47.25 -6.06
N GLU A 522 4.46 46.56 -6.48
CA GLU A 522 4.62 46.02 -7.83
C GLU A 522 3.67 44.84 -8.08
N TRP A 523 3.64 43.86 -7.17
CA TRP A 523 2.85 42.64 -7.31
C TRP A 523 1.35 42.94 -7.39
N ALA A 524 0.88 43.97 -6.68
CA ALA A 524 -0.51 44.40 -6.69
C ALA A 524 -1.02 44.79 -8.09
N VAL A 525 -0.13 45.33 -8.93
CA VAL A 525 -0.47 45.85 -10.27
C VAL A 525 0.06 44.98 -11.41
N ALA A 526 1.01 44.08 -11.15
CA ALA A 526 1.69 43.31 -12.18
C ALA A 526 0.78 42.32 -12.92
N ASN A 527 -0.02 41.53 -12.20
CA ASN A 527 -0.98 40.60 -12.77
C ASN A 527 -2.01 40.12 -11.74
N ASN A 528 -3.04 39.41 -12.20
CA ASN A 528 -4.12 38.89 -11.36
C ASN A 528 -3.62 38.02 -10.18
N ARG A 529 -2.59 37.18 -10.37
CA ARG A 529 -2.05 36.32 -9.29
C ARG A 529 -1.30 37.13 -8.23
N GLY A 530 -0.48 38.09 -8.65
CA GLY A 530 0.21 39.03 -7.76
C GLY A 530 -0.77 39.82 -6.90
N ALA A 531 -1.86 40.31 -7.50
CA ALA A 531 -2.93 40.99 -6.76
C ALA A 531 -3.57 40.09 -5.69
N PHE A 532 -3.80 38.79 -6.00
CA PHE A 532 -4.29 37.82 -5.01
C PHE A 532 -3.28 37.51 -3.90
N VAL A 533 -1.97 37.59 -4.17
CA VAL A 533 -0.93 37.48 -3.14
C VAL A 533 -1.01 38.67 -2.19
N VAL A 534 -1.07 39.91 -2.70
CA VAL A 534 -1.20 41.11 -1.85
C VAL A 534 -2.52 41.12 -1.08
N LEU A 535 -3.62 40.67 -1.71
CA LEU A 535 -4.91 40.52 -1.05
C LEU A 535 -4.82 39.61 0.18
N SER A 536 -4.05 38.52 0.11
CA SER A 536 -3.95 37.55 1.21
C SER A 536 -3.44 38.14 2.51
N CYS A 537 -2.60 39.19 2.46
CA CYS A 537 -2.17 39.92 3.65
C CYS A 537 -3.36 40.56 4.40
N LEU A 538 -4.37 41.05 3.67
CA LEU A 538 -5.60 41.60 4.25
C LEU A 538 -6.53 40.52 4.80
N GLU A 539 -6.41 39.29 4.29
CA GLU A 539 -7.20 38.13 4.71
C GLU A 539 -6.57 37.37 5.86
N ASN A 540 -5.43 37.83 6.37
CA ASN A 540 -4.73 37.16 7.45
C ASN A 540 -5.62 37.06 8.69
N GLU A 541 -5.67 35.85 9.25
CA GLU A 541 -6.62 35.47 10.30
C GLU A 541 -6.41 36.24 11.60
N GLU A 542 -5.15 36.59 11.92
CA GLU A 542 -4.80 37.28 13.18
C GLU A 542 -4.40 38.74 12.96
N HIS A 543 -3.75 39.05 11.83
CA HIS A 543 -3.07 40.34 11.62
C HIS A 543 -3.68 41.19 10.50
N GLY A 544 -4.82 40.80 9.92
CA GLY A 544 -5.43 41.49 8.77
C GLY A 544 -5.68 42.99 8.99
N LYS A 545 -6.05 43.43 10.20
CA LYS A 545 -6.23 44.86 10.52
C LYS A 545 -4.93 45.66 10.48
N LYS A 546 -3.84 45.12 11.04
CA LYS A 546 -2.51 45.74 11.01
C LYS A 546 -1.98 45.75 9.57
N ALA A 547 -2.15 44.64 8.85
CA ALA A 547 -1.80 44.51 7.45
C ALA A 547 -2.49 45.56 6.56
N LYS A 548 -3.78 45.80 6.78
CA LYS A 548 -4.54 46.83 6.05
C LYS A 548 -3.99 48.23 6.24
N LYS A 549 -3.61 48.60 7.48
CA LYS A 549 -3.05 49.93 7.78
C LYS A 549 -1.74 50.16 7.01
N GLU A 550 -0.87 49.16 6.99
CA GLU A 550 0.41 49.26 6.28
C GLU A 550 0.24 49.19 4.77
N LEU A 551 -0.59 48.29 4.23
CA LEU A 551 -0.86 48.21 2.80
C LEU A 551 -1.48 49.49 2.22
N LYS A 552 -2.34 50.18 2.96
CA LYS A 552 -2.84 51.51 2.54
C LYS A 552 -1.73 52.53 2.32
N LYS A 553 -0.66 52.48 3.11
CA LYS A 553 0.50 53.35 2.94
C LYS A 553 1.34 52.92 1.76
N VAL A 554 1.63 51.62 1.68
CA VAL A 554 2.47 51.00 0.63
C VAL A 554 1.86 51.22 -0.77
N LEU A 555 0.56 51.01 -0.92
CA LEU A 555 -0.12 51.05 -2.21
C LEU A 555 -0.55 52.46 -2.63
N ARG A 556 -0.42 53.48 -1.77
CA ARG A 556 -0.89 54.85 -2.05
C ARG A 556 -0.37 55.39 -3.38
N ALA A 557 0.92 55.19 -3.68
CA ALA A 557 1.54 55.65 -4.92
C ALA A 557 1.12 54.82 -6.15
N SER A 558 0.80 53.54 -5.96
CA SER A 558 0.38 52.62 -7.02
C SER A 558 -1.13 52.62 -7.27
N MET A 559 -1.93 53.33 -6.47
CA MET A 559 -3.41 53.35 -6.59
C MET A 559 -3.93 53.69 -8.00
N PRO A 560 -3.38 54.66 -8.76
CA PRO A 560 -3.85 54.93 -10.11
C PRO A 560 -3.69 53.73 -11.04
N LYS A 561 -2.51 53.10 -11.04
CA LYS A 561 -2.22 51.88 -11.82
C LYS A 561 -3.06 50.69 -11.35
N LEU A 562 -3.32 50.61 -10.04
CA LEU A 562 -4.15 49.55 -9.47
C LEU A 562 -5.62 49.67 -9.92
N ASN A 563 -6.16 50.89 -9.98
CA ASN A 563 -7.51 51.15 -10.51
C ASN A 563 -7.62 50.78 -11.99
N GLU A 564 -6.59 51.08 -12.78
CA GLU A 564 -6.53 50.66 -14.20
C GLU A 564 -6.47 49.13 -14.31
N ALA A 565 -5.58 48.47 -13.56
CA ALA A 565 -5.47 47.02 -13.52
C ALA A 565 -6.77 46.34 -13.07
N ALA A 566 -7.59 46.97 -12.22
CA ALA A 566 -8.86 46.44 -11.74
C ALA A 566 -9.97 46.39 -12.80
N LEU A 567 -9.80 47.07 -13.94
CA LEU A 567 -10.73 46.96 -15.07
C LEU A 567 -10.64 45.58 -15.73
N GLU A 568 -9.46 44.96 -15.71
CA GLU A 568 -9.18 43.69 -16.39
C GLU A 568 -8.90 42.54 -15.41
N ASN A 569 -8.35 42.83 -14.21
CA ASN A 569 -7.94 41.84 -13.22
C ASN A 569 -8.89 41.79 -12.02
N ALA A 570 -9.60 40.66 -11.88
CA ALA A 570 -10.51 40.43 -10.76
C ALA A 570 -9.82 40.53 -9.39
N GLY A 571 -8.57 40.07 -9.26
CA GLY A 571 -7.78 40.17 -8.03
C GLY A 571 -7.52 41.60 -7.60
N SER A 572 -7.17 42.48 -8.54
CA SER A 572 -6.93 43.91 -8.28
C SER A 572 -8.23 44.61 -7.87
N LYS A 573 -9.35 44.26 -8.49
CA LYS A 573 -10.68 44.76 -8.10
C LYS A 573 -11.03 44.40 -6.65
N ILE A 574 -10.92 43.12 -6.28
CA ILE A 574 -11.21 42.65 -4.92
C ILE A 574 -10.26 43.28 -3.89
N LEU A 575 -8.98 43.47 -4.26
CA LEU A 575 -7.99 44.14 -3.41
C LEU A 575 -8.42 45.58 -3.08
N ILE A 576 -8.88 46.36 -4.07
CA ILE A 576 -9.38 47.73 -3.84
C ILE A 576 -10.60 47.72 -2.93
N GLU A 577 -11.58 46.84 -3.20
CA GLU A 577 -12.80 46.72 -2.40
C GLU A 577 -12.48 46.43 -0.93
N LYS A 578 -11.52 45.54 -0.66
CA LYS A 578 -11.11 45.16 0.69
C LYS A 578 -10.20 46.18 1.38
N LEU A 579 -9.56 47.07 0.62
CA LEU A 579 -8.86 48.23 1.18
C LEU A 579 -9.83 49.33 1.59
N ALA A 580 -10.92 49.51 0.83
CA ALA A 580 -11.95 50.51 1.10
C ALA A 580 -12.77 50.16 2.36
N ASN A 581 -13.28 48.92 2.43
CA ASN A 581 -14.02 48.36 3.57
C ASN A 581 -13.10 48.07 4.73
#